data_AF-A0A382L2L2-F1
#
_entry.id   AF-A0A382L2L2-F1
#
_cell.length_a   1.000
_cell.length_b   1.000
_cell.length_c   1.000
_cell.angle_alpha   90.00
_cell.angle_beta   90.00
_cell.angle_gamma   90.00
#
_symmetry.space_group_name_H-M   'P 1'
#
loop_
_entity.id
_entity.type
_entity.pdbx_description
1 polymer ?
#
loop_
_entity_poly.entity_id
_entity_poly.type
_entity_poly.pdbx_seq_one_letter_code
_entity_poly.pdbx_strand_id
1 'polypeptide(L)'
;MTFLVAVFLAWNNTVVVADEKTDALRDHVPRPGIFPPKGAGVQLDGDLVVSDPINRRGALRKGRNTPRHYFAMLPYGMVWYHGAPAD
;
A
#
# COMPACT_ATOMS: atom_id res chain seq x y z
N MET A 1 -20.11 39.02 6.43
CA MET A 1 -19.06 38.37 7.24
C MET A 1 -19.51 37.03 7.84
N THR A 2 -20.37 36.27 7.13
CA THR A 2 -20.89 34.96 7.57
C THR A 2 -20.60 33.86 6.54
N PHE A 3 -20.52 34.21 5.26
CA PHE A 3 -20.13 33.28 4.19
C PHE A 3 -18.70 32.75 4.32
N LEU A 4 -17.75 33.56 4.78
CA LEU A 4 -16.35 33.14 4.92
C LEU A 4 -16.17 32.07 6.01
N VAL A 5 -16.90 32.20 7.12
CA VAL A 5 -16.84 31.25 8.26
C VAL A 5 -17.43 29.88 7.89
N ALA A 6 -18.52 29.85 7.11
CA ALA A 6 -19.13 28.60 6.65
C ALA A 6 -18.23 27.81 5.70
N VAL A 7 -17.48 28.49 4.82
CA VAL A 7 -16.52 27.84 3.90
C VAL A 7 -15.34 27.23 4.67
N PHE A 8 -14.81 27.93 5.68
CA PHE A 8 -13.72 27.41 6.51
C PHE A 8 -14.15 26.19 7.35
N LEU A 9 -15.37 26.18 7.91
CA LEU A 9 -15.90 25.01 8.63
C LEU A 9 -16.14 23.81 7.69
N ALA A 10 -16.65 24.04 6.48
CA ALA A 10 -16.85 22.98 5.49
C ALA A 10 -15.52 22.37 5.00
N TRP A 11 -14.46 23.17 4.88
CA TRP A 11 -13.13 22.70 4.48
C TRP A 11 -12.46 21.80 5.53
N ASN A 12 -12.65 22.07 6.83
CA ASN A 12 -12.05 21.25 7.88
C ASN A 12 -12.71 19.86 8.01
N ASN A 13 -14.02 19.77 7.77
CA ASN A 13 -14.73 18.49 7.87
C ASN A 13 -14.38 17.50 6.75
N THR A 14 -14.07 17.97 5.55
CA THR A 14 -13.73 17.08 4.42
C THR A 14 -12.41 16.35 4.63
N VAL A 15 -11.44 16.98 5.29
CA VAL A 15 -10.13 16.39 5.58
C VAL A 15 -10.24 15.25 6.58
N VAL A 16 -11.04 15.41 7.64
CA VAL A 16 -11.23 14.38 8.67
C VAL A 16 -11.91 13.12 8.11
N VAL A 17 -12.90 13.28 7.24
CA VAL A 17 -13.62 12.14 6.61
C VAL A 17 -12.76 11.39 5.59
N ALA A 18 -11.83 12.08 4.93
CA ALA A 18 -10.92 11.45 3.97
C ALA A 18 -9.90 10.53 4.66
N ASP A 19 -9.41 10.92 5.82
CA ASP A 19 -8.40 10.15 6.58
C ASP A 19 -9.01 8.88 7.19
N GLU A 20 -10.20 8.97 7.79
CA GLU A 20 -10.97 7.81 8.31
C GLU A 20 -11.26 6.77 7.22
N LYS A 21 -11.69 7.23 6.03
CA LYS A 21 -11.94 6.35 4.89
C LYS A 21 -10.67 5.68 4.38
N THR A 22 -9.51 6.33 4.52
CA THR A 22 -8.23 5.79 4.06
C THR A 22 -7.69 4.75 5.03
N ASP A 23 -7.81 4.98 6.34
CA ASP A 23 -7.45 3.98 7.36
C ASP A 23 -8.38 2.75 7.33
N ALA A 24 -9.69 2.95 7.12
CA ALA A 24 -10.62 1.83 6.93
C ALA A 24 -10.31 0.98 5.67
N LEU A 25 -9.67 1.57 4.66
CA LEU A 25 -9.23 0.84 3.46
C LEU A 25 -7.89 0.12 3.68
N ARG A 26 -7.01 0.65 4.53
CA ARG A 26 -5.73 -0.02 4.88
C ARG A 26 -5.96 -1.32 5.64
N ASP A 27 -6.97 -1.35 6.51
CA ASP A 27 -7.35 -2.55 7.27
C ASP A 27 -8.26 -3.51 6.47
N HIS A 28 -8.37 -3.32 5.16
CA HIS A 28 -9.20 -4.16 4.32
C HIS A 28 -8.68 -5.61 4.27
N VAL A 29 -9.49 -6.56 4.76
CA VAL A 29 -9.23 -8.00 4.64
C VAL A 29 -9.55 -8.49 3.21
N PRO A 30 -8.58 -8.98 2.42
CA PRO A 30 -8.83 -9.43 1.04
C PRO A 30 -9.82 -10.61 1.01
N ARG A 31 -10.74 -10.60 0.04
CA ARG A 31 -11.69 -11.71 -0.20
C ARG A 31 -11.30 -12.46 -1.47
N PRO A 32 -11.33 -13.79 -1.49
CA PRO A 32 -11.01 -14.57 -2.69
C PRO A 32 -11.86 -14.14 -3.89
N GLY A 33 -11.23 -13.94 -5.04
CA GLY A 33 -11.92 -13.59 -6.30
C GLY A 33 -12.41 -12.14 -6.40
N ILE A 34 -12.23 -11.32 -5.37
CA ILE A 34 -12.62 -9.90 -5.39
C ILE A 34 -11.35 -9.06 -5.27
N PHE A 35 -11.11 -8.21 -6.28
CA PHE A 35 -9.99 -7.28 -6.23
C PHE A 35 -10.21 -6.22 -5.14
N PRO A 36 -9.22 -5.90 -4.30
CA PRO A 36 -9.35 -4.88 -3.27
C PRO A 36 -9.73 -3.51 -3.85
N PRO A 37 -10.51 -2.69 -3.12
CA PRO A 37 -10.85 -1.34 -3.53
C PRO A 37 -9.60 -0.46 -3.67
N LYS A 38 -9.68 0.52 -4.57
CA LYS A 38 -8.61 1.50 -4.79
C LYS A 38 -8.29 2.23 -3.47
N GLY A 39 -7.02 2.22 -3.06
CA GLY A 39 -6.55 2.80 -1.80
C GLY A 39 -6.30 1.79 -0.68
N ALA A 40 -6.77 0.54 -0.82
CA ALA A 40 -6.45 -0.55 0.11
C ALA A 40 -5.03 -1.14 -0.08
N GLY A 41 -4.26 -0.62 -1.03
CA GLY A 41 -2.89 -1.06 -1.27
C GLY A 41 -1.97 -0.59 -0.14
N VAL A 42 -1.21 -1.52 0.42
CA VAL A 42 -0.13 -1.20 1.37
C VAL A 42 1.14 -0.93 0.58
N GLN A 43 1.69 0.27 0.70
CA GLN A 43 3.00 0.60 0.19
C GLN A 43 4.05 0.21 1.23
N LEU A 44 5.02 -0.61 0.83
CA LEU A 44 6.15 -0.99 1.66
C LEU A 44 7.43 -0.41 1.05
N ASP A 45 8.21 0.27 1.89
CA ASP A 45 9.48 0.89 1.46
C ASP A 45 10.66 0.00 1.85
N GLY A 46 11.63 -0.14 0.95
CA GLY A 46 12.89 -0.80 1.24
C GLY A 46 13.54 -1.42 0.01
N ASP A 47 14.67 -2.09 0.24
CA ASP A 47 15.41 -2.81 -0.78
C ASP A 47 14.84 -4.22 -0.96
N LEU A 48 14.72 -4.67 -2.20
CA LEU A 48 14.44 -6.07 -2.51
C LEU A 48 15.65 -6.92 -2.15
N VAL A 49 15.49 -7.83 -1.19
CA VAL A 49 16.59 -8.69 -0.70
C VAL A 49 16.48 -10.11 -1.25
N VAL A 50 15.27 -10.60 -1.49
CA VAL A 50 15.02 -11.95 -1.99
C VAL A 50 13.88 -11.91 -3.00
N SER A 51 14.09 -12.55 -4.15
CA SER A 51 13.06 -12.93 -5.12
C SER A 51 13.16 -14.44 -5.33
N ASP A 52 12.05 -15.15 -5.16
CA ASP A 52 11.92 -16.58 -5.46
C ASP A 52 10.61 -16.77 -6.26
N PRO A 53 10.68 -16.67 -7.60
CA PRO A 53 9.51 -16.80 -8.46
C PRO A 53 8.90 -18.21 -8.42
N ILE A 54 9.73 -19.24 -8.23
CA ILE A 54 9.31 -20.65 -8.21
C ILE A 54 8.38 -20.89 -7.04
N ASN A 55 8.78 -20.46 -5.84
CA ASN A 55 7.96 -20.61 -4.63
C ASN A 55 6.98 -19.44 -4.43
N ARG A 56 6.95 -18.45 -5.35
CA ARG A 56 6.13 -17.23 -5.30
C ARG A 56 6.32 -16.43 -4.02
N ARG A 57 7.57 -16.21 -3.62
CA ARG A 57 7.92 -15.51 -2.37
C ARG A 57 8.93 -14.41 -2.65
N GLY A 58 8.85 -13.34 -1.87
CA GLY A 58 9.84 -12.29 -1.86
C GLY A 58 10.03 -11.71 -0.47
N ALA A 59 11.10 -10.92 -0.32
CA ALA A 59 11.36 -10.20 0.91
C ALA A 59 11.92 -8.79 0.65
N LEU A 60 11.31 -7.79 1.29
CA LEU A 60 11.78 -6.41 1.35
C LEU A 60 12.49 -6.15 2.68
N ARG A 61 13.47 -5.25 2.68
CA ARG A 61 14.13 -4.80 3.91
C ARG A 61 14.44 -3.31 3.82
N LYS A 62 14.00 -2.55 4.82
CA LYS A 62 14.18 -1.08 4.85
C LYS A 62 15.63 -0.64 5.08
N GLY A 63 16.42 -1.44 5.80
CA GLY A 63 17.81 -1.14 6.09
C GLY A 63 18.58 -2.35 6.62
N ARG A 64 19.91 -2.28 6.64
CA ARG A 64 20.80 -3.43 6.89
C ARG A 64 20.44 -4.26 8.14
N ASN A 65 20.03 -3.60 9.22
CA ASN A 65 19.73 -4.23 10.52
C ASN A 65 18.23 -4.28 10.86
N THR A 66 17.35 -4.08 9.87
CA THR A 66 15.89 -4.17 10.06
C THR A 66 15.36 -5.57 9.73
N PRO A 67 14.25 -5.99 10.35
CA PRO A 67 13.60 -7.25 10.00
C PRO A 67 13.19 -7.26 8.51
N ARG A 68 13.14 -8.46 7.94
CA ARG A 68 12.70 -8.66 6.55
C ARG A 68 11.17 -8.75 6.53
N HIS A 69 10.56 -8.02 5.61
CA HIS A 69 9.13 -8.09 5.34
C HIS A 69 8.89 -9.07 4.19
N TYR A 70 8.38 -10.24 4.52
CA TYR A 70 8.06 -11.27 3.54
C TYR A 70 6.71 -10.99 2.87
N PHE A 71 6.64 -11.23 1.57
CA PHE A 71 5.40 -11.13 0.81
C PHE A 71 5.23 -12.33 -0.12
N ALA A 72 3.98 -12.65 -0.42
CA ALA A 72 3.62 -13.65 -1.41
C ALA A 72 3.40 -12.97 -2.77
N MET A 73 3.90 -13.58 -3.83
CA MET A 73 3.70 -13.09 -5.19
C MET A 73 2.37 -13.59 -5.74
N LEU A 74 1.67 -12.70 -6.45
CA LEU A 74 0.50 -13.09 -7.23
C LEU A 74 0.92 -14.06 -8.36
N PRO A 75 0.01 -14.91 -8.87
CA PRO A 75 0.23 -15.60 -10.13
C PRO A 75 0.57 -14.57 -11.22
N TYR A 76 1.72 -14.75 -11.89
CA TYR A 76 2.27 -13.80 -12.88
C TYR A 76 2.69 -12.43 -12.32
N GLY A 77 2.89 -12.31 -11.00
CA GLY A 77 3.48 -11.11 -10.41
C GLY A 77 4.91 -10.91 -10.92
N MET A 78 5.18 -9.75 -11.52
CA MET A 78 6.53 -9.37 -11.95
C MET A 78 7.19 -8.47 -10.91
N VAL A 79 8.45 -8.76 -10.61
CA VAL A 79 9.30 -7.89 -9.78
C VAL A 79 10.25 -7.14 -10.71
N TRP A 80 10.41 -5.85 -10.48
CA TRP A 80 11.31 -5.00 -11.26
C TRP A 80 12.38 -4.44 -10.34
N TYR A 81 13.64 -4.58 -10.74
CA TYR A 81 14.79 -4.03 -10.02
C TYR A 81 15.58 -3.12 -10.96
N HIS A 82 15.72 -1.84 -10.60
CA HIS A 82 16.37 -0.82 -11.44
C HIS A 82 15.90 -0.79 -12.91
N GLY A 83 14.61 -1.03 -13.15
CA GLY A 83 14.02 -1.01 -14.50
C GLY A 83 14.26 -2.27 -15.33
N ALA A 84 14.96 -3.28 -14.80
CA ALA A 84 15.03 -4.60 -15.38
C ALA A 84 14.05 -5.56 -14.67
N PRO A 85 13.46 -6.53 -15.39
CA PRO A 85 12.73 -7.61 -14.75
C PRO A 85 13.69 -8.41 -13.85
N ALA A 86 13.29 -8.62 -12.61
CA ALA A 86 13.97 -9.47 -11.65
C ALA A 86 13.23 -10.81 -11.59
N ASP A 87 13.51 -11.67 -12.58
CA ASP A 87 13.13 -13.08 -12.57
C ASP A 87 14.15 -13.87 -11.74
#